data_AF-A0A0E9S1T4-F1
#
_entry.id   AF-A0A0E9S1T4-F1
#
_cell.length_a   1.000
_cell.length_b   1.000
_cell.length_c   1.000
_cell.angle_alpha   90.00
_cell.angle_beta   90.00
_cell.angle_gamma   90.00
#
_symmetry.space_group_name_H-M   'P 1'
#
loop_
_entity.id
_entity.type
_entity.pdbx_description
1 polymer ?
#
loop_
_entity_poly.entity_id
_entity_poly.type
_entity_poly.pdbx_seq_one_letter_code
_entity_poly.pdbx_strand_id
1 'polypeptide(L)'
;MGKDPTPITPSSGFSIELASALTVVIASNIGLPVSTTHCKVGSVVAVGWLRSRKAVDWLLFRNIFIAWFVTVPISGVISAVIMALFYYVIL
;
A
#
# COMPACT_ATOMS: atom_id res chain seq x y z
N MET A 1 -13.24 -13.02 4.82
CA MET A 1 -13.14 -13.43 6.23
C MET A 1 -11.88 -12.85 6.81
N GLY A 2 -11.95 -11.61 7.31
CA GLY A 2 -10.82 -10.94 7.96
C GLY A 2 -11.02 -11.02 9.47
N LYS A 3 -10.05 -11.57 10.19
CA LYS A 3 -9.98 -11.40 11.64
C LYS A 3 -9.48 -9.97 11.89
N ASP A 4 -10.33 -9.13 12.47
CA ASP A 4 -10.06 -7.73 12.78
C ASP A 4 -8.79 -7.61 13.66
N PRO A 5 -7.68 -7.06 13.15
CA PRO A 5 -6.42 -7.06 13.90
C PRO A 5 -6.42 -6.12 15.10
N THR A 6 -7.34 -5.16 15.19
CA THR A 6 -7.49 -4.26 16.35
C THR A 6 -8.89 -3.63 16.34
N PRO A 7 -9.46 -3.25 17.49
CA PRO A 7 -10.67 -2.43 17.52
C PRO A 7 -10.31 -1.03 16.99
N ILE A 8 -10.46 -0.85 15.68
CA ILE A 8 -10.35 0.46 15.04
C ILE A 8 -11.57 1.25 15.50
N THR A 9 -11.36 2.20 16.40
CA THR A 9 -12.40 3.16 16.75
C THR A 9 -12.73 4.01 15.53
N PRO A 10 -14.01 4.35 15.28
CA PRO A 10 -14.42 5.14 14.11
C PRO A 10 -13.59 6.42 13.91
N SER A 11 -13.20 7.05 15.02
CA SER A 11 -12.30 8.22 15.03
C SER A 11 -10.92 7.93 14.43
N SER A 12 -10.32 6.78 14.73
CA SER A 12 -9.00 6.38 14.19
C SER A 12 -9.10 6.01 12.72
N GLY A 13 -10.19 5.34 12.31
CA GLY A 13 -10.45 5.05 10.89
C GLY A 13 -10.63 6.33 10.06
N PHE A 14 -11.37 7.30 10.58
CA PHE A 14 -11.52 8.61 9.96
C PHE A 14 -10.18 9.35 9.85
N SER A 15 -9.37 9.36 10.91
CA SER A 15 -8.03 9.97 10.87
C SER A 15 -7.10 9.31 9.84
N ILE A 16 -7.16 7.97 9.69
CA ILE A 16 -6.35 7.23 8.71
C ILE A 16 -6.74 7.63 7.28
N GLU A 17 -8.03 7.64 6.97
CA GLU A 17 -8.52 8.03 5.64
C GLU A 17 -8.23 9.50 5.34
N LEU A 18 -8.43 10.40 6.31
CA LEU A 18 -8.16 11.83 6.14
C LEU A 18 -6.67 12.09 5.91
N ALA A 19 -5.78 11.44 6.67
CA ALA A 19 -4.35 11.54 6.46
C ALA A 19 -3.93 10.99 5.08
N SER A 20 -4.45 9.83 4.68
CA SER A 20 -4.18 9.25 3.36
C SER A 20 -4.68 10.15 2.23
N ALA A 21 -5.90 10.66 2.33
CA ALA A 21 -6.49 11.54 1.33
C ALA A 21 -5.71 12.86 1.21
N LEU A 22 -5.31 13.45 2.34
CA LEU A 22 -4.50 14.67 2.35
C LEU A 22 -3.15 14.45 1.65
N THR A 23 -2.45 13.36 1.96
CA THR A 23 -1.18 13.02 1.29
C THR A 23 -1.36 12.83 -0.21
N VAL A 24 -2.40 12.12 -0.63
CA VAL A 24 -2.70 11.88 -2.05
C VAL A 24 -3.01 13.20 -2.75
N VAL A 25 -3.87 14.05 -2.18
CA VAL A 25 -4.24 15.34 -2.78
C VAL A 25 -3.03 16.26 -2.89
N ILE A 26 -2.17 16.35 -1.88
CA ILE A 26 -0.95 17.17 -1.93
C ILE A 26 -0.03 16.65 -3.05
N ALA A 27 0.21 15.34 -3.10
CA ALA A 27 1.10 14.77 -4.10
C ALA A 27 0.53 14.85 -5.54
N SER A 28 -0.80 14.72 -5.69
CA SER A 28 -1.49 14.95 -6.96
C SER A 28 -1.40 16.41 -7.41
N ASN A 29 -1.46 17.38 -6.50
CA ASN A 29 -1.24 18.80 -6.83
C ASN A 29 0.20 19.08 -7.30
N ILE A 30 1.18 18.30 -6.85
CA ILE A 30 2.58 18.40 -7.28
C ILE A 30 2.83 17.58 -8.58
N GLY A 31 1.82 16.85 -9.07
CA GLY A 31 1.91 16.06 -10.30
C GLY A 31 2.68 14.74 -10.15
N LEU A 32 2.93 14.28 -8.91
CA LEU A 32 3.64 13.03 -8.66
C LEU A 32 2.67 11.84 -8.64
N PRO A 33 2.92 10.78 -9.43
CA PRO A 33 2.14 9.55 -9.35
C PRO A 33 2.51 8.79 -8.08
N VAL A 34 1.66 8.88 -7.05
CA VAL A 34 1.81 8.16 -5.78
C VAL A 34 0.87 6.96 -5.67
N SER A 35 1.35 5.92 -5.00
CA SER A 35 0.55 4.74 -4.65
C SER A 35 -0.33 5.02 -3.44
N THR A 36 -1.65 5.04 -3.64
CA THR A 36 -2.64 5.23 -2.57
C THR A 36 -2.58 4.12 -1.51
N THR A 37 -2.15 2.92 -1.89
CA THR A 37 -1.92 1.79 -0.97
C THR A 37 -0.81 2.12 0.04
N HIS A 38 0.28 2.75 -0.41
CA HIS A 38 1.37 3.15 0.48
C HIS A 38 0.95 4.29 1.40
N CYS A 39 0.19 5.27 0.89
CA CYS A 39 -0.36 6.35 1.71
C CYS A 39 -1.26 5.81 2.82
N LYS A 40 -2.18 4.89 2.49
CA LYS A 40 -3.09 4.29 3.47
C LYS A 40 -2.35 3.44 4.51
N VAL A 41 -1.44 2.56 4.09
CA VAL A 41 -0.66 1.73 5.03
C VAL A 41 0.21 2.61 5.95
N GLY A 42 0.84 3.66 5.42
CA GLY A 42 1.59 4.62 6.22
C GLY A 42 0.72 5.32 7.27
N SER A 43 -0.49 5.78 6.89
CA SER A 43 -1.45 6.39 7.81
C SER A 43 -1.90 5.43 8.92
N VAL A 44 -2.16 4.16 8.59
CA VAL A 44 -2.50 3.12 9.59
C VAL A 44 -1.35 2.92 10.58
N VAL A 45 -0.11 2.83 10.10
CA VAL A 45 1.07 2.65 10.96
C VAL A 45 1.29 3.87 11.85
N ALA A 46 1.15 5.08 11.31
CA ALA A 46 1.31 6.33 12.07
C ALA A 46 0.26 6.46 13.18
N VAL A 47 -1.01 6.22 12.88
CA VAL A 47 -2.10 6.27 13.87
C VAL A 47 -1.97 5.14 14.90
N GLY A 48 -1.58 3.94 14.47
CA GLY A 48 -1.30 2.82 15.36
C GLY A 48 -0.16 3.11 16.34
N TRP A 49 0.93 3.71 15.84
CA TRP A 49 2.06 4.12 16.67
C TRP A 49 1.64 5.19 17.70
N LEU A 50 0.91 6.22 17.28
CA LEU A 50 0.43 7.28 18.17
C LEU A 50 -0.50 6.76 19.27
N ARG A 51 -1.29 5.72 18.98
CA ARG A 51 -2.23 5.13 19.95
C ARG A 51 -1.52 4.23 20.97
N SER A 52 -0.61 3.36 20.52
CA SER A 52 0.23 2.53 21.39
C SER A 52 1.31 1.82 20.58
N ARG A 53 2.59 1.91 20.99
CA ARG A 53 3.70 1.21 20.33
C ARG A 53 3.52 -0.32 20.26
N LYS A 54 2.68 -0.90 21.13
CA LYS A 54 2.35 -2.33 21.15
C LYS A 54 1.16 -2.71 20.26
N ALA A 55 0.42 -1.74 19.71
CA ALA A 55 -0.74 -1.98 18.85
C ALA A 55 -0.37 -2.15 17.36
N VAL A 56 0.90 -1.95 17.00
CA VAL A 56 1.37 -2.15 15.63
C VAL A 56 1.91 -3.57 15.49
N ASP A 57 1.20 -4.41 14.73
CA ASP A 57 1.68 -5.72 14.32
C ASP A 57 2.78 -5.58 13.26
N TRP A 58 4.02 -5.43 13.73
CA TRP A 58 5.20 -5.32 12.88
C TRP A 58 5.40 -6.52 11.95
N LEU A 59 4.90 -7.71 12.35
CA LEU A 59 4.92 -8.90 11.52
C LEU A 59 4.01 -8.76 10.28
N LEU A 60 2.81 -8.22 10.47
CA LEU A 60 1.86 -7.97 9.39
C LEU A 60 2.41 -6.91 8.43
N PHE A 61 2.95 -5.81 8.97
CA PHE A 61 3.59 -4.76 8.17
C PHE A 61 4.74 -5.31 7.32
N ARG A 62 5.60 -6.15 7.90
CA ARG A 62 6.69 -6.80 7.16
C ARG A 62 6.18 -7.70 6.04
N ASN A 63 5.10 -8.46 6.25
CA ASN A 63 4.52 -9.30 5.20
C ASN A 63 3.98 -8.47 4.03
N ILE A 64 3.34 -7.33 4.32
CA ILE A 64 2.88 -6.39 3.28
C ILE A 64 4.08 -5.83 2.49
N PHE A 65 5.16 -5.47 3.17
CA PHE A 65 6.36 -4.95 2.53
C PHE A 65 7.03 -5.99 1.60
N ILE A 66 7.13 -7.24 2.06
CA ILE A 66 7.63 -8.35 1.23
C ILE A 66 6.71 -8.56 0.02
N ALA A 67 5.40 -8.50 0.20
CA ALA A 67 4.45 -8.61 -0.91
C ALA A 67 4.65 -7.51 -1.96
N TRP A 68 4.85 -6.26 -1.55
CA TRP A 68 5.15 -5.16 -2.49
C TRP A 68 6.42 -5.45 -3.30
N PHE A 69 7.49 -5.85 -2.62
CA PHE A 69 8.76 -6.14 -3.30
C PHE A 69 8.64 -7.34 -4.25
N VAL A 70 7.82 -8.34 -3.93
CA VAL A 70 7.59 -9.52 -4.77
C VAL A 70 6.66 -9.21 -5.96
N THR A 71 5.68 -8.32 -5.80
CA THR A 71 4.74 -7.99 -6.89
C THR A 71 5.39 -7.24 -8.06
N VAL A 72 6.36 -6.36 -7.81
CA VAL A 72 7.07 -5.60 -8.86
C VAL A 72 7.82 -6.51 -9.86
N PRO A 73 8.71 -7.43 -9.45
CA PRO A 73 9.44 -8.29 -10.37
C PRO A 73 8.50 -9.26 -11.07
N ILE A 74 7.49 -9.82 -10.39
CA ILE A 74 6.51 -10.70 -11.02
C ILE A 74 5.75 -9.95 -12.13
N SER A 75 5.26 -8.75 -11.85
CA SER A 75 4.57 -7.93 -12.85
C SER A 75 5.48 -7.55 -14.01
N GLY A 76 6.76 -7.26 -13.74
CA GLY A 76 7.76 -6.96 -14.76
C GLY A 76 8.06 -8.16 -15.66
N VAL A 77 8.24 -9.34 -15.08
CA VAL A 77 8.50 -10.59 -15.81
C VAL A 77 7.30 -10.96 -16.69
N ILE A 78 6.07 -10.88 -16.14
CA ILE A 78 4.85 -11.16 -16.92
C ILE A 78 4.74 -10.20 -18.11
N SER A 79 4.97 -8.90 -17.89
CA SER A 79 4.95 -7.90 -18.98
C SER A 79 6.00 -8.19 -20.04
N ALA A 80 7.23 -8.54 -19.64
CA ALA A 80 8.31 -8.88 -20.55
C ALA A 80 7.99 -10.14 -21.39
N VAL A 81 7.41 -11.17 -20.78
CA VAL A 81 7.00 -12.40 -21.47
C VAL A 81 5.89 -12.13 -22.48
N ILE A 82 4.89 -11.32 -22.11
CA ILE A 82 3.81 -10.93 -23.03
C ILE A 82 4.38 -10.16 -24.22
N MET A 83 5.24 -9.16 -23.97
CA MET A 83 5.87 -8.38 -25.05
C MET A 83 6.73 -9.27 -25.98
N ALA A 84 7.51 -10.20 -25.43
CA ALA A 84 8.31 -11.12 -26.22
C ALA A 84 7.44 -12.04 -27.10
N LEU A 85 6.33 -12.56 -26.57
CA LEU A 85 5.37 -13.34 -27.35
C LEU A 85 4.77 -12.52 -28.50
N PHE A 86 4.35 -11.29 -28.24
CA PHE A 86 3.82 -10.40 -29.27
C PHE A 86 4.84 -10.15 -30.39
N TYR A 87 6.11 -9.93 -30.03
CA TYR A 87 7.18 -9.73 -31.00
C TYR A 87 7.39 -10.96 -31.90
N TYR A 88 7.50 -12.17 -31.32
CA TYR A 88 7.78 -13.40 -32.08
C TYR A 88 6.59 -13.95 -32.89
N VAL A 89 5.35 -13.60 -32.54
CA VAL A 89 4.13 -14.13 -33.20
C VAL A 89 3.62 -13.19 -34.29
N ILE A 90 3.81 -11.87 -34.16
CA ILE A 90 3.25 -10.87 -35.07
C ILE A 90 4.30 -10.27 -36.02
N LEU A 91 5.56 -10.15 -35.60
CA LEU A 91 6.67 -9.64 -36.41
C LEU A 91 7.54 -10.78 -36.95
#